data_AF-A0A7S8ICP6-F1
#
_entry.id   AF-A0A7S8ICP6-F1
#
_cell.length_a   1.000
_cell.length_b   1.000
_cell.length_c   1.000
_cell.angle_alpha   90.00
_cell.angle_beta   90.00
_cell.angle_gamma   90.00
#
_symmetry.space_group_name_H-M   'P 1'
#
loop_
_entity.id
_entity.type
_entity.pdbx_description
1 polymer ?
#
loop_
_entity_poly.entity_id
_entity_poly.type
_entity_poly.pdbx_seq_one_letter_code
_entity_poly.pdbx_strand_id
1 'polypeptide(L)'
;MPEPTPAKSNNTSSTSPYTSDIRRFFSRDYTVSKRQLGIVLLVIGVLGFIGILGIDILDVGREGGIGPAQQGALALCAAMAVIGLTLIPLGNKPA
;
A
#
# COMPACT_ATOMS: atom_id res chain seq x y z
N MET A 1 -17.55 67.14 -13.76
CA MET A 1 -16.45 66.66 -12.89
C MET A 1 -16.49 65.14 -12.94
N PRO A 2 -15.49 64.43 -13.48
CA PRO A 2 -15.49 62.97 -13.41
C PRO A 2 -15.14 62.50 -11.99
N GLU A 3 -15.89 61.51 -11.50
CA GLU A 3 -15.65 60.82 -10.22
C GLU A 3 -14.25 60.18 -10.16
N PRO A 4 -13.59 60.15 -8.99
CA PRO A 4 -12.35 59.40 -8.81
C PRO A 4 -12.65 57.89 -8.91
N THR A 5 -12.00 57.23 -9.86
CA THR A 5 -12.10 55.78 -10.08
C THR A 5 -11.63 55.01 -8.84
N PRO A 6 -12.41 54.04 -8.31
CA PRO A 6 -11.98 53.27 -7.15
C PRO A 6 -10.81 52.35 -7.53
N ALA A 7 -9.72 52.44 -6.77
CA ALA A 7 -8.55 51.59 -6.90
C ALA A 7 -8.93 50.12 -6.65
N LYS A 8 -8.67 49.26 -7.64
CA LYS A 8 -8.94 47.83 -7.59
C LYS A 8 -7.97 47.16 -6.61
N SER A 9 -8.47 46.77 -5.43
CA SER A 9 -7.77 45.98 -4.41
C SER A 9 -7.20 44.70 -5.03
N ASN A 10 -5.89 44.56 -4.98
CA ASN A 10 -5.05 43.58 -5.68
C ASN A 10 -4.71 42.33 -4.84
N ASN A 11 -5.61 41.96 -3.94
CA ASN A 11 -5.55 40.74 -3.16
C ASN A 11 -6.08 39.54 -3.97
N THR A 12 -5.46 39.28 -5.11
CA THR A 12 -5.46 37.95 -5.71
C THR A 12 -4.47 37.11 -4.93
N SER A 13 -4.91 36.54 -3.81
CA SER A 13 -4.24 35.37 -3.24
C SER A 13 -4.28 34.28 -4.29
N SER A 14 -3.21 34.17 -5.07
CA SER A 14 -2.96 33.11 -6.03
C SER A 14 -2.91 31.79 -5.28
N THR A 15 -4.07 31.22 -5.01
CA THR A 15 -4.25 29.85 -4.55
C THR A 15 -3.76 28.95 -5.67
N SER A 16 -2.50 28.56 -5.59
CA SER A 16 -1.87 27.65 -6.53
C SER A 16 -2.65 26.33 -6.52
N PRO A 17 -3.26 25.90 -7.64
CA PRO A 17 -4.12 24.70 -7.71
C PRO A 17 -3.38 23.36 -7.56
N TYR A 18 -2.13 23.37 -7.09
CA TYR A 18 -1.25 22.20 -6.99
C TYR A 18 -0.91 21.78 -5.55
N THR A 19 -1.47 22.45 -4.54
CA THR A 19 -1.23 22.11 -3.11
C THR A 19 -2.36 21.22 -2.56
N SER A 20 -2.64 20.07 -3.18
CA SER A 20 -3.76 19.21 -2.75
C SER A 20 -3.50 17.72 -2.61
N ASP A 21 -2.28 17.22 -2.82
CA ASP A 21 -2.19 15.79 -3.17
C ASP A 21 -1.69 14.89 -2.04
N ILE A 22 -0.78 15.35 -1.19
CA ILE A 22 -0.18 14.48 -0.15
C ILE A 22 -1.13 14.31 1.05
N ARG A 23 -1.87 15.36 1.43
CA ARG A 23 -2.81 15.27 2.56
C ARG A 23 -3.99 14.34 2.27
N ARG A 24 -4.45 14.23 1.02
CA ARG A 24 -5.52 13.30 0.64
C ARG A 24 -5.10 11.84 0.80
N PHE A 25 -3.84 11.50 0.53
CA PHE A 25 -3.30 10.15 0.77
C PHE A 25 -3.31 9.74 2.25
N PHE A 26 -3.22 10.71 3.17
CA PHE A 26 -3.25 10.51 4.62
C PHE A 26 -4.62 10.78 5.27
N SER A 27 -5.61 11.21 4.49
CA SER A 27 -6.99 11.38 4.97
C SER A 27 -7.65 10.02 5.15
N ARG A 28 -8.32 9.81 6.30
CA ARG A 28 -9.06 8.59 6.68
C ARG A 28 -10.09 8.10 5.65
N ASP A 29 -10.43 8.93 4.66
CA ASP A 29 -11.37 8.63 3.58
C ASP A 29 -10.77 7.80 2.43
N TYR A 30 -9.45 7.51 2.47
CA TYR A 30 -8.84 6.54 1.56
C TYR A 30 -9.18 5.10 2.01
N THR A 31 -10.40 4.66 1.71
CA THR A 31 -10.77 3.26 1.81
C THR A 31 -10.00 2.47 0.75
N VAL A 32 -8.90 1.82 1.14
CA VAL A 32 -8.28 0.78 0.32
C VAL A 32 -9.34 -0.28 0.05
N SER A 33 -9.65 -0.53 -1.22
CA SER A 33 -10.67 -1.54 -1.54
C SER A 33 -10.19 -2.90 -1.00
N LYS A 34 -11.11 -3.72 -0.48
CA LYS A 34 -10.79 -5.08 0.02
C LYS A 34 -10.04 -5.91 -1.04
N ARG A 35 -10.32 -5.64 -2.31
CA ARG A 35 -9.60 -6.21 -3.46
C ARG A 35 -8.14 -5.74 -3.55
N GLN A 36 -7.86 -4.45 -3.40
CA GLN A 36 -6.48 -3.93 -3.37
C GLN A 36 -5.70 -4.49 -2.19
N LEU A 37 -6.32 -4.53 -0.99
CA LEU A 37 -5.70 -5.14 0.18
C LEU A 37 -5.39 -6.63 -0.07
N GLY A 38 -6.34 -7.36 -0.66
CA GLY A 38 -6.17 -8.76 -1.02
C GLY A 38 -5.02 -9.00 -2.00
N ILE A 39 -4.93 -8.19 -3.05
CA ILE A 39 -3.82 -8.26 -4.03
C ILE A 39 -2.48 -7.99 -3.34
N VAL A 40 -2.39 -6.97 -2.50
CA VAL A 40 -1.14 -6.63 -1.79
C VAL A 40 -0.72 -7.76 -0.85
N LEU A 41 -1.66 -8.30 -0.05
CA LEU A 41 -1.37 -9.44 0.83
C LEU A 41 -0.90 -10.67 0.05
N LEU A 42 -1.55 -10.96 -1.09
CA LEU A 42 -1.21 -12.08 -1.94
C LEU A 42 0.19 -11.91 -2.53
N VAL A 43 0.50 -10.74 -3.07
CA VAL A 43 1.82 -10.44 -3.66
C VAL A 43 2.92 -10.55 -2.60
N ILE A 44 2.73 -9.94 -1.42
CA ILE A 44 3.73 -10.00 -0.35
C ILE A 44 3.91 -11.44 0.15
N GLY A 45 2.81 -12.17 0.36
CA GLY A 45 2.85 -13.58 0.79
C GLY A 45 3.60 -14.47 -0.21
N VAL A 46 3.29 -14.35 -1.50
CA VAL A 46 3.94 -15.14 -2.55
C VAL A 46 5.41 -14.77 -2.71
N LEU A 47 5.74 -13.47 -2.77
CA LEU A 47 7.12 -13.02 -2.90
C LEU A 47 7.96 -13.38 -1.68
N GLY A 48 7.42 -13.23 -0.47
CA GLY A 48 8.08 -13.63 0.77
C GLY A 48 8.35 -15.13 0.81
N PHE A 49 7.37 -15.95 0.40
CA PHE A 49 7.53 -17.40 0.32
C PHE A 49 8.64 -17.81 -0.65
N ILE A 50 8.61 -17.27 -1.87
CA ILE A 50 9.65 -17.52 -2.89
C ILE A 50 11.02 -17.02 -2.40
N GLY A 51 11.08 -15.86 -1.75
CA GLY A 51 12.31 -15.29 -1.21
C GLY A 51 12.94 -16.18 -0.13
N ILE A 52 12.14 -16.73 0.79
CA ILE A 52 12.64 -17.64 1.83
C ILE A 52 13.17 -18.94 1.20
N LEU A 53 12.44 -19.52 0.24
CA LEU A 53 12.92 -20.69 -0.51
C LEU A 53 14.19 -20.38 -1.31
N GLY A 54 14.29 -19.18 -1.88
CA GLY A 54 15.49 -18.73 -2.59
C GLY A 54 16.70 -18.64 -1.66
N ILE A 55 16.52 -18.11 -0.45
CA ILE A 55 17.58 -18.09 0.58
C ILE A 55 17.99 -19.51 0.95
N ASP A 56 17.04 -20.43 1.12
CA ASP A 56 17.31 -21.85 1.43
C ASP A 56 18.15 -22.52 0.32
N ILE A 57 17.81 -22.29 -0.95
CA ILE A 57 18.56 -22.80 -2.11
C ILE A 57 19.98 -22.21 -2.19
N LEU A 58 20.16 -20.95 -1.79
CA LEU A 58 21.48 -20.30 -1.79
C LEU A 58 22.34 -20.69 -0.58
N ASP A 59 21.71 -21.08 0.54
CA ASP A 59 22.38 -21.50 1.79
C ASP A 59 22.69 -23.02 1.80
N VAL A 60 22.64 -23.68 0.63
CA VAL A 60 23.05 -25.07 0.38
C VAL A 60 24.53 -25.23 0.75
N GLY A 61 24.78 -25.57 2.00
CA GLY A 61 26.11 -25.68 2.60
C GLY A 61 26.08 -25.75 4.13
N ARG A 62 25.01 -25.30 4.79
CA ARG A 62 24.76 -25.55 6.22
C ARG A 62 23.95 -26.82 6.40
N GLU A 63 24.57 -27.83 7.01
CA GLU A 63 23.94 -29.07 7.47
C GLU A 63 22.85 -28.73 8.51
N GLY A 64 21.62 -28.48 8.06
CA GLY A 64 20.59 -28.03 9.00
C GLY A 64 19.17 -27.77 8.50
N GLY A 65 18.80 -28.08 7.25
CA GLY A 65 17.42 -27.94 6.76
C GLY A 65 16.78 -26.55 6.99
N ILE A 66 15.46 -26.46 6.84
CA ILE A 66 14.72 -25.22 7.07
C ILE A 66 14.63 -24.95 8.58
N GLY A 67 15.31 -23.91 9.04
CA GLY A 67 15.35 -23.55 10.46
C GLY A 67 13.96 -23.22 11.03
N PRO A 68 13.71 -23.41 12.34
CA PRO A 68 12.38 -23.16 12.94
C PRO A 68 11.82 -21.76 12.66
N ALA A 69 12.68 -20.75 12.60
CA ALA A 69 12.29 -19.38 12.25
C ALA A 69 11.82 -19.25 10.79
N GLN A 70 12.49 -19.92 9.85
CA GLN A 70 12.09 -19.94 8.44
C GLN A 70 10.78 -20.71 8.25
N GLN A 71 10.56 -21.81 8.99
CA GLN A 71 9.28 -22.52 8.97
C GLN A 71 8.12 -21.62 9.40
N GLY A 72 8.31 -20.85 10.48
CA GLY A 72 7.34 -19.84 10.92
C GLY A 72 7.10 -18.75 9.87
N ALA A 73 8.16 -18.26 9.23
CA ALA A 73 8.07 -17.25 8.18
C ALA A 73 7.36 -17.77 6.92
N LEU A 74 7.60 -19.02 6.52
CA LEU A 74 6.90 -19.68 5.41
C LEU A 74 5.42 -19.87 5.72
N ALA A 75 5.09 -20.32 6.94
CA ALA A 75 3.70 -20.45 7.39
C ALA A 75 2.96 -19.10 7.38
N LEU A 76 3.61 -18.03 7.84
CA LEU A 76 3.07 -16.68 7.80
C LEU A 76 2.84 -16.20 6.35
N CYS A 77 3.83 -16.38 5.47
CA CYS A 77 3.72 -16.02 4.05
C CYS A 77 2.57 -16.78 3.36
N ALA A 78 2.43 -18.08 3.64
CA ALA A 78 1.32 -18.88 3.15
C ALA A 78 -0.03 -18.39 3.68
N ALA A 79 -0.14 -18.08 4.98
CA ALA A 79 -1.36 -17.54 5.56
C ALA A 79 -1.73 -16.18 4.95
N MET A 80 -0.77 -15.28 4.75
CA MET A 80 -0.98 -14.00 4.08
C MET A 80 -1.45 -14.18 2.64
N ALA A 81 -0.88 -15.14 1.90
CA ALA A 81 -1.30 -15.43 0.54
C ALA A 81 -2.75 -15.96 0.49
N VAL A 82 -3.12 -16.87 1.40
CA VAL A 82 -4.49 -17.39 1.52
C VAL A 82 -5.47 -16.28 1.87
N ILE A 83 -5.15 -15.44 2.86
CA ILE A 83 -6.00 -14.29 3.24
C ILE A 83 -6.11 -13.30 2.08
N GLY A 84 -5.01 -13.03 1.38
CA GLY A 84 -5.02 -12.18 0.20
C GLY A 84 -5.95 -12.73 -0.90
N LEU A 85 -5.85 -14.04 -1.16
CA LEU A 85 -6.69 -14.74 -2.13
C LEU A 85 -8.17 -14.72 -1.75
N THR A 86 -8.51 -14.84 -0.46
CA THR A 86 -9.91 -14.79 0.00
C THR A 86 -10.50 -13.38 -0.04
N LEU A 87 -9.66 -12.35 0.07
CA LEU A 87 -10.07 -10.94 -0.03
C LEU A 87 -10.31 -10.47 -1.48
N ILE A 88 -9.69 -11.08 -2.48
CA ILE A 88 -9.89 -10.77 -3.91
C ILE A 88 -11.37 -10.93 -4.35
N PRO A 89 -12.04 -12.08 -4.13
CA PRO A 89 -13.43 -12.27 -4.51
C PRO A 89 -14.42 -11.51 -3.61
N LEU A 90 -13.99 -11.10 -2.42
CA LEU A 90 -14.86 -10.42 -1.45
C LEU A 90 -15.34 -9.03 -1.92
N GLY A 91 -14.69 -8.46 -2.94
CA GLY A 91 -15.26 -7.41 -3.78
C GLY A 91 -15.56 -6.08 -3.07
N ASN A 92 -16.02 -5.10 -3.86
CA ASN A 92 -16.09 -3.67 -3.56
C ASN A 92 -17.12 -3.28 -2.47
N LYS A 93 -16.94 -3.76 -1.24
CA LYS A 93 -17.57 -3.18 -0.06
C LYS A 93 -16.51 -2.37 0.67
N PRO A 94 -16.67 -1.05 0.87
CA PRO A 94 -15.77 -0.31 1.73
C PRO A 94 -15.66 -1.03 3.09
N ALA A 95 -14.43 -1.11 3.62
CA ALA A 95 -14.21 -1.54 5.00
C ALA A 95 -14.69 -0.44 5.94
#